data_AF-A0A1C6ETF0-F1
#
_entry.id   AF-A0A1C6ETF0-F1
#
_cell.length_a   1.000
_cell.length_b   1.000
_cell.length_c   1.000
_cell.angle_alpha   90.00
_cell.angle_beta   90.00
_cell.angle_gamma   90.00
#
_symmetry.space_group_name_H-M   'P 1'
#
loop_
_entity.id
_entity.type
_entity.pdbx_description
1 polymer ?
#
loop_
_entity_poly.entity_id
_entity_poly.type
_entity_poly.pdbx_seq_one_letter_code
_entity_poly.pdbx_strand_id
1 'polypeptide(L)'
;MSTQKKLIETYQKAQKKLVEIIQRKQAYGSAAAYERSLLRQIQKEFKKLKKSSKALVEQLIKENYKTGLQSLIDDLLKDNTAPRLFNMFSELNTSQIELITQNANIDLNKSINIVGRRMQDAVREAGIEATAEKLTTGQTVREMQKNLEKKLEQQNLTAVEYANGTKMPIEKYAETVARSTTAETQNKAKVIQGQDWGYDLVRFTEHSPTCEVCSMYQGRVYALTKEAANGKYKGSKGQALHFPYLYDTALISGYSTIHPNCRHRLSVLPAGAYTAVEMEEFSRKSMQPFEDMRSDKERKAYAKEQEVKRKRNESRKQYEKIKTVLPNDAPKTFAAFVKMKSAKSERYKELLKDYRIVMKTVNDSFNETPKIFNSETEKNLIKNNDIERGVVYNKYGEIVLEKTGEEHRLSFTKEEQTMLNGMILSHNHPSNSPPSPADIYNLRLFNLEEVRAVTKYGVYSVKQPENWKKEFPSREELEKEYNNFVIRLIPKVKRQLENGKITPEQADNFCWKFALRRMERKYGFKINLISW
;
A
#
# COMPACT_ATOMS: atom_id res chain seq x y z
N MET A 1 2.81 21.12 -8.82
CA MET A 1 2.17 20.13 -7.91
C MET A 1 2.02 20.79 -6.54
N SER A 2 0.81 20.86 -5.97
CA SER A 2 0.57 21.56 -4.69
C SER A 2 1.32 20.93 -3.52
N THR A 3 1.72 21.73 -2.53
CA THR A 3 2.44 21.26 -1.32
C THR A 3 1.65 20.22 -0.56
N GLN A 4 0.32 20.36 -0.50
CA GLN A 4 -0.59 19.37 0.06
C GLN A 4 -0.42 17.99 -0.60
N LYS A 5 -0.34 17.96 -1.95
CA LYS A 5 -0.14 16.71 -2.69
C LYS A 5 1.24 16.12 -2.44
N LYS A 6 2.29 16.95 -2.36
CA LYS A 6 3.66 16.51 -2.04
C LYS A 6 3.75 15.88 -0.64
N LEU A 7 3.04 16.45 0.34
CA LEU A 7 2.95 15.89 1.70
C LEU A 7 2.30 14.50 1.67
N ILE A 8 1.14 14.38 1.03
CA ILE A 8 0.44 13.09 0.88
C ILE A 8 1.33 12.04 0.18
N GLU A 9 1.99 12.40 -0.93
CA GLU A 9 2.88 11.50 -1.66
C GLU A 9 4.10 11.08 -0.84
N THR A 10 4.58 11.94 0.07
CA THR A 10 5.69 11.64 0.97
C THR A 10 5.31 10.54 1.96
N TYR A 11 4.11 10.61 2.55
CA TYR A 11 3.59 9.54 3.42
C TYR A 11 3.34 8.24 2.66
N GLN A 12 2.81 8.31 1.45
CA GLN A 12 2.63 7.13 0.59
C GLN A 12 3.96 6.44 0.27
N LYS A 13 4.99 7.23 -0.08
CA LYS A 13 6.34 6.73 -0.36
C LYS A 13 6.96 6.11 0.89
N ALA A 14 6.84 6.76 2.04
CA ALA A 14 7.36 6.25 3.31
C ALA A 14 6.69 4.93 3.71
N GLN A 15 5.35 4.85 3.61
CA GLN A 15 4.62 3.60 3.86
C GLN A 15 5.10 2.46 2.95
N LYS A 16 5.23 2.73 1.65
CA LYS A 16 5.77 1.74 0.71
C LYS A 16 7.19 1.33 1.09
N LYS A 17 8.04 2.29 1.48
CA LYS A 17 9.42 2.02 1.88
C LYS A 17 9.49 1.17 3.15
N LEU A 18 8.62 1.41 4.12
CA LEU A 18 8.52 0.63 5.36
C LEU A 18 8.16 -0.84 5.06
N VAL A 19 7.22 -1.07 4.13
CA VAL A 19 6.88 -2.42 3.65
C VAL A 19 8.07 -3.05 2.91
N GLU A 20 8.71 -2.31 1.99
CA GLU A 20 9.89 -2.78 1.27
C GLU A 20 11.06 -3.15 2.20
N ILE A 21 11.25 -2.43 3.31
CA ILE A 21 12.31 -2.71 4.30
C ILE A 21 12.08 -4.09 4.93
N ILE A 22 10.84 -4.42 5.29
CA ILE A 22 10.51 -5.71 5.90
C ILE A 22 10.58 -6.84 4.87
N GLN A 23 10.12 -6.61 3.63
CA GLN A 23 10.12 -7.62 2.56
C GLN A 23 11.50 -7.88 1.93
N ARG A 24 12.51 -7.07 2.26
CA ARG A 24 13.85 -7.18 1.65
C ARG A 24 14.55 -8.43 2.18
N LYS A 25 14.77 -9.40 1.27
CA LYS A 25 15.58 -10.60 1.56
C LYS A 25 16.98 -10.20 1.99
N GLN A 26 17.43 -10.73 3.13
CA GLN A 26 18.80 -10.59 3.60
C GLN A 26 19.51 -11.94 3.48
N ALA A 27 20.71 -11.93 2.90
CA ALA A 27 21.37 -13.15 2.45
C ALA A 27 21.99 -13.98 3.59
N TYR A 28 22.51 -13.35 4.66
CA TYR A 28 23.21 -14.02 5.76
C TYR A 28 23.17 -13.20 7.06
N GLY A 29 23.16 -13.86 8.23
CA GLY A 29 23.25 -13.24 9.56
C GLY A 29 22.41 -13.94 10.65
N SER A 30 22.56 -13.52 11.92
CA SER A 30 21.69 -13.99 13.02
C SER A 30 20.38 -13.21 13.08
N ALA A 31 19.30 -13.80 13.63
CA ALA A 31 18.01 -13.14 13.85
C ALA A 31 18.17 -11.80 14.60
N ALA A 32 19.00 -11.78 15.65
CA ALA A 32 19.31 -10.57 16.40
C ALA A 32 20.03 -9.49 15.56
N ALA A 33 20.92 -9.86 14.64
CA ALA A 33 21.57 -8.90 13.75
C ALA A 33 20.59 -8.34 12.70
N TYR A 34 19.70 -9.19 12.20
CA TYR A 34 18.63 -8.79 11.28
C TYR A 34 17.62 -7.85 11.94
N GLU A 35 17.17 -8.18 13.16
CA GLU A 35 16.31 -7.33 13.99
C GLU A 35 16.91 -5.92 14.16
N ARG A 36 18.17 -5.84 14.62
CA ARG A 36 18.87 -4.56 14.80
C ARG A 36 18.97 -3.77 13.49
N SER A 37 19.21 -4.45 12.37
CA SER A 37 19.24 -3.82 11.04
C SER A 37 17.87 -3.26 10.65
N LEU A 38 16.79 -4.04 10.83
CA LEU A 38 15.42 -3.61 10.55
C LEU A 38 15.02 -2.39 11.40
N LEU A 39 15.25 -2.45 12.72
CA LEU A 39 14.94 -1.35 13.64
C LEU A 39 15.67 -0.08 13.22
N ARG A 40 16.96 -0.15 12.86
CA ARG A 40 17.74 1.00 12.37
C ARG A 40 17.17 1.57 11.08
N GLN A 41 16.79 0.72 10.12
CA GLN A 41 16.22 1.16 8.83
C GLN A 41 14.84 1.82 9.02
N ILE A 42 13.98 1.23 9.84
CA ILE A 42 12.65 1.76 10.18
C ILE A 42 12.79 3.12 10.89
N GLN A 43 13.67 3.22 11.89
CA GLN A 43 13.94 4.48 12.59
C GLN A 43 14.48 5.56 11.63
N LYS A 44 15.38 5.20 10.72
CA LYS A 44 15.92 6.12 9.70
C LYS A 44 14.80 6.64 8.79
N GLU A 45 13.90 5.78 8.33
CA GLU A 45 12.79 6.18 7.48
C GLU A 45 11.81 7.10 8.23
N PHE A 46 11.48 6.82 9.49
CA PHE A 46 10.64 7.73 10.29
C PHE A 46 11.33 9.06 10.57
N LYS A 47 12.64 9.09 10.85
CA LYS A 47 13.39 10.33 11.03
C LYS A 47 13.35 11.19 9.76
N LYS A 48 13.51 10.57 8.59
CA LYS A 48 13.37 11.23 7.30
C LYS A 48 11.96 11.76 7.08
N LEU A 49 10.94 10.95 7.36
CA LEU A 49 9.53 11.33 7.24
C LEU A 49 9.19 12.53 8.14
N LYS A 50 9.63 12.54 9.40
CA LYS A 50 9.43 13.67 10.33
C LYS A 50 10.07 14.95 9.80
N LYS A 51 11.33 14.89 9.36
CA LYS A 51 12.04 16.05 8.80
C LYS A 51 11.35 16.61 7.56
N SER A 52 10.97 15.73 6.62
CA SER A 52 10.27 16.14 5.40
C SER A 52 8.86 16.67 5.69
N SER A 53 8.14 16.06 6.64
CA SER A 53 6.80 16.51 7.05
C SER A 53 6.85 17.92 7.62
N LYS A 54 7.79 18.20 8.54
CA LYS A 54 7.96 19.52 9.14
C LYS A 54 8.11 20.62 8.08
N ALA A 55 9.07 20.46 7.16
CA ALA A 55 9.31 21.44 6.11
C ALA A 55 8.10 21.63 5.18
N LEU A 56 7.40 20.54 4.83
CA LEU A 56 6.22 20.60 3.98
C LEU A 56 5.00 21.22 4.69
N VAL A 57 4.85 21.03 6.00
CA VAL A 57 3.79 21.66 6.80
C VAL A 57 4.02 23.17 6.90
N GLU A 58 5.24 23.60 7.19
CA GLU A 58 5.62 25.03 7.21
C GLU A 58 5.31 25.70 5.87
N GLN A 59 5.70 25.06 4.76
CA GLN A 59 5.40 25.54 3.41
C GLN A 59 3.89 25.56 3.14
N LEU A 60 3.17 24.48 3.49
CA LEU A 60 1.73 24.36 3.27
C LEU A 60 0.96 25.48 3.98
N ILE A 61 1.30 25.76 5.23
CA ILE A 61 0.64 26.79 6.03
C ILE A 61 0.97 28.17 5.48
N LYS A 62 2.24 28.47 5.18
CA LYS A 62 2.61 29.77 4.60
C LYS A 62 1.90 30.04 3.27
N GLU A 63 1.83 29.05 2.38
CA GLU A 63 1.12 29.17 1.10
C GLU A 63 -0.38 29.42 1.30
N ASN A 64 -1.02 28.61 2.15
CA ASN A 64 -2.46 28.71 2.37
C ASN A 64 -2.87 29.92 3.21
N TYR A 65 -2.00 30.44 4.07
CA TYR A 65 -2.25 31.69 4.78
C TYR A 65 -2.33 32.84 3.78
N LYS A 66 -1.37 32.92 2.84
CA LYS A 66 -1.43 33.89 1.74
C LYS A 66 -2.67 33.71 0.87
N THR A 67 -3.07 32.47 0.57
CA THR A 67 -4.32 32.21 -0.15
C THR A 67 -5.55 32.68 0.63
N GLY A 68 -5.55 32.49 1.96
CA GLY A 68 -6.62 32.99 2.83
C GLY A 68 -6.72 34.52 2.78
N LEU A 69 -5.59 35.22 2.91
CA LEU A 69 -5.51 36.67 2.77
C LEU A 69 -5.97 37.14 1.40
N GLN A 70 -5.50 36.53 0.31
CA GLN A 70 -5.95 36.89 -1.04
C GLN A 70 -7.47 36.70 -1.19
N SER A 71 -8.00 35.59 -0.69
CA SER A 71 -9.44 35.36 -0.76
C SER A 71 -10.24 36.33 0.12
N LEU A 72 -9.67 36.87 1.19
CA LEU A 72 -10.28 37.98 1.94
C LEU A 72 -10.36 39.23 1.05
N ILE A 73 -9.30 39.56 0.31
CA ILE A 73 -9.31 40.68 -0.66
C ILE A 73 -10.46 40.51 -1.64
N ASP A 74 -10.57 39.31 -2.22
CA ASP A 74 -11.61 39.00 -3.19
C ASP A 74 -13.03 39.10 -2.58
N ASP A 75 -13.19 38.77 -1.30
CA ASP A 75 -14.44 38.97 -0.56
C ASP A 75 -14.77 40.47 -0.41
N LEU A 76 -13.76 41.31 -0.13
CA LEU A 76 -13.90 42.74 0.13
C LEU A 76 -13.97 43.62 -1.13
N LEU A 77 -13.50 43.16 -2.29
CA LEU A 77 -13.63 43.90 -3.56
C LEU A 77 -15.09 44.22 -3.94
N LYS A 78 -16.06 43.56 -3.30
CA LYS A 78 -17.49 43.81 -3.45
C LYS A 78 -18.00 44.99 -2.64
N ASP A 79 -17.20 45.47 -1.68
CA ASP A 79 -17.52 46.62 -0.84
C ASP A 79 -16.75 47.85 -1.32
N ASN A 80 -17.47 48.84 -1.86
CA ASN A 80 -16.88 50.09 -2.35
C ASN A 80 -16.31 50.97 -1.22
N THR A 81 -16.63 50.68 0.04
CA THR A 81 -16.14 51.37 1.23
C THR A 81 -14.97 50.65 1.90
N ALA A 82 -14.59 49.46 1.42
CA ALA A 82 -13.48 48.71 1.97
C ALA A 82 -12.19 49.54 1.92
N PRO A 83 -11.34 49.50 2.97
CA PRO A 83 -10.08 50.23 2.98
C PRO A 83 -9.26 49.89 1.74
N ARG A 84 -9.15 50.83 0.78
CA ARG A 84 -8.30 50.69 -0.41
C ARG A 84 -6.83 50.90 -0.04
N LEU A 85 -6.34 50.15 0.94
CA LEU A 85 -4.95 50.21 1.38
C LEU A 85 -4.22 48.98 0.88
N PHE A 86 -3.63 49.15 -0.31
CA PHE A 86 -2.78 48.23 -1.06
C PHE A 86 -1.49 47.77 -0.34
N ASN A 87 -1.35 48.00 0.97
CA ASN A 87 -0.25 47.46 1.78
C ASN A 87 -0.57 46.06 2.34
N MET A 88 -1.20 45.21 1.53
CA MET A 88 -1.89 43.96 1.94
C MET A 88 -0.97 42.76 2.23
N PHE A 89 0.32 43.01 2.48
CA PHE A 89 1.22 42.05 3.11
C PHE A 89 1.70 42.56 4.47
N SER A 90 0.77 43.18 5.22
CA SER A 90 0.86 43.34 6.67
C SER A 90 1.45 42.04 7.23
N GLU A 91 2.50 42.17 8.02
CA GLU A 91 3.35 41.08 8.47
C GLU A 91 2.52 39.82 8.75
N LEU A 92 2.85 38.73 8.06
CA LEU A 92 2.21 37.44 8.28
C LEU A 92 2.12 37.22 9.79
N ASN A 93 0.92 36.97 10.32
CA ASN A 93 0.74 36.80 11.76
C ASN A 93 1.52 35.54 12.20
N THR A 94 2.77 35.76 12.62
CA THR A 94 3.77 34.71 12.86
C THR A 94 3.32 33.81 13.99
N SER A 95 2.76 34.39 15.05
CA SER A 95 2.22 33.65 16.19
C SER A 95 1.14 32.63 15.78
N GLN A 96 0.25 33.01 14.86
CA GLN A 96 -0.84 32.15 14.41
C GLN A 96 -0.35 31.08 13.44
N ILE A 97 0.55 31.46 12.53
CA ILE A 97 1.23 30.50 11.65
C ILE A 97 1.99 29.46 12.47
N GLU A 98 2.70 29.88 13.51
CA GLU A 98 3.43 29.01 14.41
C GLU A 98 2.50 28.06 15.17
N LEU A 99 1.38 28.56 15.73
CA LEU A 99 0.41 27.72 16.45
C LEU A 99 -0.18 26.63 15.55
N ILE A 100 -0.65 27.00 14.34
CA ILE A 100 -1.21 26.02 13.40
C ILE A 100 -0.12 25.03 12.93
N THR A 101 1.11 25.53 12.74
CA THR A 101 2.27 24.70 12.38
C THR A 101 2.58 23.69 13.48
N GLN A 102 2.55 24.11 14.74
CA GLN A 102 2.77 23.24 15.89
C GLN A 102 1.68 22.17 15.97
N ASN A 103 0.40 22.55 15.89
CA ASN A 103 -0.73 21.60 15.95
C ASN A 103 -0.65 20.54 14.84
N ALA A 104 -0.45 20.96 13.58
CA ALA A 104 -0.31 20.04 12.45
C ALA A 104 0.90 19.10 12.62
N ASN A 105 2.03 19.62 13.11
CA ASN A 105 3.20 18.79 13.40
C ASN A 105 2.99 17.83 14.57
N ILE A 106 2.26 18.23 15.62
CA ILE A 106 1.91 17.37 16.76
C ILE A 106 1.07 16.19 16.27
N ASP A 107 0.02 16.44 15.49
CA ASP A 107 -0.86 15.40 14.96
C ASP A 107 -0.10 14.39 14.09
N LEU A 108 0.69 14.91 13.14
CA LEU A 108 1.51 14.07 12.26
C LEU A 108 2.56 13.28 13.06
N ASN A 109 3.28 13.92 13.99
CA ASN A 109 4.29 13.24 14.80
C ASN A 109 3.68 12.19 15.72
N LYS A 110 2.49 12.44 16.29
CA LYS A 110 1.75 11.47 17.09
C LYS A 110 1.42 10.23 16.25
N SER A 111 0.93 10.42 15.03
CA SER A 111 0.65 9.29 14.12
C SER A 111 1.90 8.49 13.76
N ILE A 112 3.02 9.18 13.45
CA ILE A 112 4.31 8.56 13.16
C ILE A 112 4.81 7.78 14.37
N ASN A 113 4.68 8.31 15.58
CA ASN A 113 5.13 7.64 16.80
C ASN A 113 4.30 6.40 17.11
N ILE A 114 2.98 6.44 16.93
CA ILE A 114 2.10 5.29 17.12
C ILE A 114 2.48 4.17 16.15
N VAL A 115 2.54 4.48 14.86
CA VAL A 115 2.91 3.50 13.82
C VAL A 115 4.33 3.00 14.02
N GLY A 116 5.26 3.89 14.36
CA GLY A 116 6.65 3.53 14.60
C GLY A 116 6.84 2.62 15.79
N ARG A 117 6.13 2.85 16.90
CA ARG A 117 6.14 1.96 18.06
C ARG A 117 5.62 0.56 17.68
N ARG A 118 4.44 0.48 17.05
CA ARG A 118 3.85 -0.80 16.61
C ARG A 118 4.78 -1.60 15.70
N MET A 119 5.41 -0.93 14.73
CA MET A 119 6.37 -1.58 13.85
C MET A 119 7.62 -2.07 14.58
N GLN A 120 8.16 -1.27 15.51
CA GLN A 120 9.31 -1.68 16.29
C GLN A 120 8.98 -2.85 17.22
N ASP A 121 7.80 -2.85 17.84
CA ASP A 121 7.36 -3.92 18.72
C ASP A 121 7.14 -5.21 17.95
N ALA A 122 6.51 -5.16 16.77
CA ALA A 122 6.38 -6.32 15.90
C ALA A 122 7.74 -6.90 15.47
N VAL A 123 8.73 -6.03 15.19
CA VAL A 123 10.11 -6.45 14.87
C VAL A 123 10.80 -7.10 16.06
N ARG A 124 10.68 -6.54 17.27
CA ARG A 124 11.25 -7.13 18.49
C ARG A 124 10.61 -8.47 18.82
N GLU A 125 9.28 -8.54 18.76
CA GLU A 125 8.53 -9.76 19.03
C GLU A 125 8.93 -10.87 18.06
N ALA A 126 8.99 -10.57 16.75
CA ALA A 126 9.45 -11.54 15.76
C ALA A 126 10.93 -11.95 15.96
N GLY A 127 11.77 -11.04 16.48
CA GLY A 127 13.17 -11.34 16.82
C GLY A 127 13.30 -12.27 18.03
N ILE A 128 12.46 -12.06 19.06
CA ILE A 128 12.38 -12.93 20.24
C ILE A 128 11.84 -14.31 19.87
N GLU A 129 10.72 -14.37 19.13
CA GLU A 129 10.13 -15.62 18.60
C GLU A 129 11.19 -16.43 17.86
N ALA A 130 11.83 -15.82 16.86
CA ALA A 130 12.84 -16.50 16.05
C ALA A 130 14.08 -16.93 16.85
N THR A 131 14.45 -16.20 17.92
CA THR A 131 15.58 -16.58 18.79
C THR A 131 15.21 -17.74 19.73
N ALA A 132 14.01 -17.75 20.28
CA ALA A 132 13.49 -18.83 21.11
C ALA A 132 13.26 -20.11 20.30
N GLU A 133 12.74 -19.98 19.07
CA GLU A 133 12.52 -21.09 18.16
C GLU A 133 13.83 -21.64 17.58
N LYS A 134 14.86 -20.79 17.41
CA LYS A 134 16.21 -21.26 17.05
C LYS A 134 16.80 -22.22 18.07
N LEU A 135 16.52 -22.04 19.37
CA LEU A 135 17.01 -22.90 20.44
C LEU A 135 16.29 -24.26 20.50
N THR A 136 15.10 -24.38 19.92
CA THR A 136 14.22 -25.56 20.04
C THR A 136 14.00 -26.31 18.72
N THR A 137 14.04 -25.61 17.58
CA THR A 137 13.64 -26.13 16.25
C THR A 137 14.58 -25.69 15.11
N GLY A 138 15.64 -24.93 15.39
CA GLY A 138 16.64 -24.52 14.38
C GLY A 138 16.21 -23.36 13.47
N GLN A 139 15.18 -22.61 13.84
CA GLN A 139 14.62 -21.53 13.04
C GLN A 139 15.59 -20.37 12.71
N THR A 140 15.37 -19.73 11.55
CA THR A 140 16.30 -18.79 10.90
C THR A 140 15.70 -17.41 10.66
N VAL A 141 16.52 -16.44 10.22
CA VAL A 141 16.11 -15.08 9.77
C VAL A 141 14.91 -15.10 8.81
N ARG A 142 14.73 -16.19 8.05
CA ARG A 142 13.66 -16.37 7.07
C ARG A 142 12.28 -16.52 7.72
N GLU A 143 12.16 -17.19 8.86
CA GLU A 143 10.90 -17.33 9.58
C GLU A 143 10.52 -16.03 10.29
N MET A 144 11.51 -15.34 10.88
CA MET A 144 11.31 -13.98 11.40
C MET A 144 10.73 -13.05 10.32
N GLN A 145 11.28 -13.11 9.10
CA GLN A 145 10.77 -12.32 7.97
C GLN A 145 9.33 -12.72 7.60
N LYS A 146 9.02 -14.02 7.54
CA LYS A 146 7.67 -14.52 7.24
C LYS A 146 6.65 -14.09 8.30
N ASN A 147 7.00 -14.14 9.58
CA ASN A 147 6.15 -13.68 10.67
C ASN A 147 5.90 -12.18 10.56
N LEU A 148 6.93 -11.39 10.21
CA LEU A 148 6.78 -9.94 9.99
C LEU A 148 5.91 -9.61 8.78
N GLU A 149 6.06 -10.32 7.66
CA GLU A 149 5.20 -10.17 6.47
C GLU A 149 3.74 -10.51 6.81
N LYS A 150 3.51 -11.58 7.56
CA LYS A 150 2.18 -11.94 8.06
C LYS A 150 1.60 -10.88 9.00
N LYS A 151 2.39 -10.34 9.94
CA LYS A 151 1.96 -9.25 10.84
C LYS A 151 1.67 -7.96 10.06
N LEU A 152 2.42 -7.64 9.00
CA LEU A 152 2.12 -6.52 8.10
C LEU A 152 0.74 -6.66 7.44
N GLU A 153 0.42 -7.86 6.93
CA GLU A 153 -0.85 -8.13 6.25
C GLU A 153 -2.05 -8.20 7.21
N GLN A 154 -1.87 -8.83 8.37
CA GLN A 154 -2.95 -9.09 9.33
C GLN A 154 -3.19 -7.93 10.29
N GLN A 155 -2.11 -7.30 10.79
CA GLN A 155 -2.22 -6.32 11.87
C GLN A 155 -2.31 -4.87 11.36
N ASN A 156 -2.11 -4.63 10.05
CA ASN A 156 -2.03 -3.30 9.45
C ASN A 156 -1.04 -2.40 10.20
N LEU A 157 0.21 -2.85 10.37
CA LEU A 157 1.22 -2.16 11.19
C LEU A 157 1.48 -0.70 10.79
N THR A 158 1.12 -0.31 9.57
CA THR A 158 1.23 1.06 9.05
C THR A 158 -0.01 1.94 9.29
N ALA A 159 -0.97 1.47 10.09
CA ALA A 159 -2.21 2.18 10.40
C ALA A 159 -2.24 2.71 11.84
N VAL A 160 -2.81 3.91 11.97
CA VAL A 160 -3.25 4.50 13.23
C VAL A 160 -4.57 3.84 13.62
N GLU A 161 -4.74 3.52 14.90
CA GLU A 161 -5.98 2.97 15.43
C GLU A 161 -6.70 4.00 16.28
N TYR A 162 -7.97 4.23 15.97
CA TYR A 162 -8.85 5.08 16.76
C TYR A 162 -9.38 4.32 17.98
N ALA A 163 -9.87 5.06 18.98
CA ALA A 163 -10.44 4.47 20.20
C ALA A 163 -11.57 3.47 19.95
N ASN A 164 -12.31 3.63 18.84
CA ASN A 164 -13.37 2.72 18.41
C ASN A 164 -12.87 1.49 17.62
N GLY A 165 -11.55 1.21 17.64
CA GLY A 165 -10.92 0.09 16.93
C GLY A 165 -10.75 0.30 15.42
N THR A 166 -11.22 1.43 14.87
CA THR A 166 -11.06 1.70 13.43
C THR A 166 -9.59 1.93 13.09
N LYS A 167 -9.07 1.18 12.12
CA LYS A 167 -7.69 1.31 11.62
C LYS A 167 -7.63 2.19 10.38
N MET A 168 -6.94 3.33 10.49
CA MET A 168 -6.68 4.24 9.38
C MET A 168 -5.21 4.21 8.97
N PRO A 169 -4.90 3.83 7.72
CA PRO A 169 -3.54 3.89 7.20
C PRO A 169 -2.90 5.28 7.38
N ILE A 170 -1.62 5.34 7.75
CA ILE A 170 -0.93 6.60 8.12
C ILE A 170 -0.97 7.65 7.00
N GLU A 171 -0.96 7.24 5.74
CA GLU A 171 -1.07 8.12 4.58
C GLU A 171 -2.46 8.72 4.42
N LYS A 172 -3.52 8.03 4.88
CA LYS A 172 -4.89 8.55 4.93
C LYS A 172 -5.11 9.50 6.09
N TYR A 173 -4.45 9.23 7.21
CA TYR A 173 -4.42 10.15 8.32
C TYR A 173 -3.70 11.45 7.92
N ALA A 174 -2.52 11.36 7.31
CA ALA A 174 -1.79 12.53 6.81
C ALA A 174 -2.57 13.31 5.73
N GLU A 175 -3.32 12.64 4.85
CA GLU A 175 -4.24 13.28 3.91
C GLU A 175 -5.33 14.08 4.65
N THR A 176 -5.85 13.56 5.76
CA THR A 176 -6.86 14.24 6.59
C THR A 176 -6.29 15.46 7.29
N VAL A 177 -5.12 15.35 7.91
CA VAL A 177 -4.43 16.48 8.55
C VAL A 177 -4.13 17.55 7.50
N ALA A 178 -3.50 17.19 6.38
CA ALA A 178 -3.14 18.14 5.33
C ALA A 178 -4.35 18.91 4.77
N ARG A 179 -5.50 18.26 4.62
CA ARG A 179 -6.74 18.93 4.17
C ARG A 179 -7.34 19.85 5.23
N SER A 180 -7.37 19.39 6.48
CA SER A 180 -7.96 20.12 7.58
C SER A 180 -7.12 21.35 7.90
N THR A 181 -5.79 21.22 7.98
CA THR A 181 -4.84 22.32 8.14
C THR A 181 -4.98 23.34 7.01
N THR A 182 -5.09 22.92 5.74
CA THR A 182 -5.32 23.86 4.63
C THR A 182 -6.58 24.72 4.85
N ALA A 183 -7.69 24.10 5.25
CA ALA A 183 -8.95 24.81 5.49
C ALA A 183 -8.86 25.73 6.71
N GLU A 184 -8.31 25.22 7.80
CA GLU A 184 -8.10 25.95 9.05
C GLU A 184 -7.22 27.18 8.83
N THR A 185 -6.07 27.04 8.17
CA THR A 185 -5.15 28.15 7.90
C THR A 185 -5.84 29.25 7.08
N GLN A 186 -6.58 28.88 6.03
CA GLN A 186 -7.27 29.87 5.21
C GLN A 186 -8.36 30.60 6.00
N ASN A 187 -9.15 29.86 6.78
CA ASN A 187 -10.21 30.44 7.61
C ASN A 187 -9.64 31.35 8.70
N LYS A 188 -8.59 30.92 9.40
CA LYS A 188 -7.92 31.70 10.45
C LYS A 188 -7.34 33.00 9.89
N ALA A 189 -6.66 32.93 8.75
CA ALA A 189 -6.09 34.11 8.09
C ALA A 189 -7.17 35.16 7.78
N LYS A 190 -8.30 34.72 7.21
CA LYS A 190 -9.43 35.61 6.89
C LYS A 190 -10.08 36.23 8.12
N VAL A 191 -10.36 35.41 9.13
CA VAL A 191 -11.07 35.84 10.33
C VAL A 191 -10.24 36.88 11.08
N ILE A 192 -8.97 36.58 11.35
CA ILE A 192 -8.09 37.51 12.09
C ILE A 192 -7.90 38.80 11.30
N GLN A 193 -7.49 38.70 10.04
CA GLN A 193 -7.23 39.89 9.24
C GLN A 193 -8.50 40.73 9.01
N GLY A 194 -9.65 40.06 8.83
CA GLY A 194 -10.94 40.72 8.73
C GLY A 194 -11.29 41.49 10.01
N GLN A 195 -11.08 40.89 11.19
CA GLN A 195 -11.29 41.57 12.48
C GLN A 195 -10.35 42.75 12.66
N ASP A 196 -9.07 42.60 12.31
CA ASP A 196 -8.09 43.69 12.37
C ASP A 196 -8.50 44.87 11.47
N TRP A 197 -9.23 44.61 10.39
CA TRP A 197 -9.79 45.64 9.50
C TRP A 197 -11.21 46.10 9.88
N GLY A 198 -11.73 45.67 11.04
CA GLY A 198 -13.01 46.12 11.57
C GLY A 198 -14.23 45.33 11.10
N TYR A 199 -14.05 44.24 10.37
CA TYR A 199 -15.14 43.34 10.00
C TYR A 199 -15.40 42.33 11.10
N ASP A 200 -16.67 42.13 11.43
CA ASP A 200 -17.11 41.29 12.56
C ASP A 200 -18.19 40.27 12.18
N LEU A 201 -18.50 40.13 10.89
CA LEU A 201 -19.39 39.12 10.35
C LEU A 201 -18.69 38.25 9.31
N VAL A 202 -18.95 36.94 9.36
CA VAL A 202 -18.47 35.97 8.37
C VAL A 202 -19.57 35.03 7.96
N ARG A 203 -19.46 34.45 6.78
CA ARG A 203 -20.39 33.43 6.28
C ARG A 203 -19.64 32.18 5.86
N PHE A 204 -20.18 31.00 6.19
CA PHE A 204 -19.69 29.76 5.59
C PHE A 204 -20.15 29.64 4.14
N THR A 205 -19.23 29.31 3.24
CA THR A 205 -19.54 28.94 1.85
C THR A 205 -20.55 27.80 1.78
N GLU A 206 -21.41 27.78 0.78
CA GLU A 206 -22.35 26.67 0.56
C GLU A 206 -21.89 25.75 -0.56
N HIS A 207 -22.16 24.45 -0.43
CA HIS A 207 -22.02 23.52 -1.54
C HIS A 207 -23.03 22.38 -1.45
N SER A 208 -23.35 21.76 -2.59
CA SER A 208 -24.19 20.57 -2.68
C SER A 208 -23.52 19.48 -3.53
N PRO A 209 -23.59 18.20 -3.13
CA PRO A 209 -24.16 17.69 -1.89
C PRO A 209 -23.27 18.00 -0.65
N THR A 210 -23.86 18.08 0.54
CA THR A 210 -23.16 18.34 1.81
C THR A 210 -23.45 17.27 2.86
N CYS A 211 -22.58 17.14 3.87
CA CYS A 211 -22.80 16.21 4.98
C CYS A 211 -23.82 16.77 5.99
N GLU A 212 -24.33 15.90 6.86
CA GLU A 212 -25.30 16.27 7.91
C GLU A 212 -24.77 17.34 8.87
N VAL A 213 -23.46 17.32 9.14
CA VAL A 213 -22.85 18.29 10.04
C VAL A 213 -22.78 19.65 9.37
N CYS A 214 -22.23 19.73 8.17
CA CYS A 214 -22.07 20.98 7.45
C CYS A 214 -23.40 21.62 7.02
N SER A 215 -24.46 20.85 6.77
CA SER A 215 -25.76 21.44 6.42
C SER A 215 -26.32 22.32 7.53
N MET A 216 -26.04 21.99 8.78
CA MET A 216 -26.45 22.80 9.93
C MET A 216 -25.78 24.19 9.94
N TYR A 217 -24.57 24.31 9.39
CA TYR A 217 -23.74 25.51 9.53
C TYR A 217 -23.54 26.33 8.26
N GLN A 218 -23.58 25.71 7.08
CA GLN A 218 -23.28 26.39 5.82
C GLN A 218 -24.31 27.48 5.48
N GLY A 219 -23.89 28.52 4.77
CA GLY A 219 -24.78 29.59 4.30
C GLY A 219 -25.19 30.61 5.37
N ARG A 220 -25.04 30.26 6.65
CA ARG A 220 -25.31 31.15 7.78
C ARG A 220 -24.21 32.19 7.95
N VAL A 221 -24.61 33.35 8.45
CA VAL A 221 -23.76 34.46 8.88
C VAL A 221 -23.52 34.33 10.37
N TYR A 222 -22.28 34.47 10.79
CA TYR A 222 -21.82 34.36 12.17
C TYR A 222 -21.13 35.64 12.60
N ALA A 223 -21.32 35.99 13.86
CA ALA A 223 -20.63 37.08 14.50
C ALA A 223 -19.24 36.64 15.00
N LEU A 224 -18.24 37.48 14.79
CA LEU A 224 -16.88 37.35 15.31
C LEU A 224 -16.70 38.07 16.66
N THR A 225 -17.64 38.95 17.03
CA THR A 225 -17.64 39.68 18.31
C THR A 225 -18.98 39.53 19.03
N LYS A 226 -19.00 39.77 20.35
CA LYS A 226 -20.24 39.67 21.14
C LYS A 226 -21.20 40.80 20.82
N GLU A 227 -20.71 41.98 20.45
CA GLU A 227 -21.52 43.12 20.06
C GLU A 227 -22.27 42.83 18.75
N ALA A 228 -21.57 42.27 17.75
CA ALA A 228 -22.17 41.84 16.48
C ALA A 228 -23.22 40.76 16.68
N ALA A 229 -22.99 39.83 17.62
CA ALA A 229 -23.95 38.79 17.97
C ALA A 229 -25.22 39.37 18.64
N ASN A 230 -25.07 40.47 19.39
CA ASN A 230 -26.08 40.99 20.30
C ASN A 230 -26.56 42.41 19.93
N GLY A 231 -26.99 42.61 18.68
CA GLY A 231 -27.77 43.79 18.32
C GLY A 231 -27.00 45.03 17.89
N LYS A 232 -25.70 44.92 17.57
CA LYS A 232 -24.92 45.99 16.90
C LYS A 232 -25.61 46.46 15.61
N TYR A 233 -26.10 45.51 14.81
CA TYR A 233 -26.79 45.79 13.55
C TYR A 233 -28.28 45.98 13.75
N LYS A 234 -28.89 46.91 13.01
CA LYS A 234 -30.32 47.21 13.05
C LYS A 234 -30.99 46.88 11.73
N GLY A 235 -32.21 46.37 11.81
CA GLY A 235 -33.07 46.15 10.64
C GLY A 235 -33.68 47.46 10.12
N SER A 236 -34.45 47.32 9.04
CA SER A 236 -35.22 48.38 8.37
C SER A 236 -36.16 49.14 9.30
N LYS A 237 -36.66 48.51 10.38
CA LYS A 237 -37.52 49.13 11.40
C LYS A 237 -36.79 49.46 12.70
N GLY A 238 -35.45 49.44 12.69
CA GLY A 238 -34.63 49.75 13.87
C GLY A 238 -34.52 48.62 14.90
N GLN A 239 -35.13 47.46 14.65
CA GLN A 239 -35.03 46.30 15.54
C GLN A 239 -33.59 45.75 15.56
N ALA A 240 -33.15 45.26 16.72
CA ALA A 240 -31.83 44.64 16.87
C ALA A 240 -31.76 43.33 16.06
N LEU A 241 -30.68 43.18 15.28
CA LEU A 241 -30.36 41.95 14.58
C LEU A 241 -29.41 41.10 15.40
N HIS A 242 -29.63 39.78 15.35
CA HIS A 242 -28.83 38.80 16.07
C HIS A 242 -28.16 37.82 15.13
N PHE A 243 -26.93 37.44 15.46
CA PHE A 243 -26.16 36.47 14.71
C PHE A 243 -25.53 35.47 15.69
N PRO A 244 -25.47 34.17 15.34
CA PRO A 244 -24.78 33.19 16.17
C PRO A 244 -23.31 33.56 16.31
N TYR A 245 -22.80 33.55 17.55
CA TYR A 245 -21.39 33.77 17.79
C TYR A 245 -20.57 32.58 17.28
N LEU A 246 -19.62 32.83 16.39
CA LEU A 246 -18.93 31.80 15.61
C LEU A 246 -18.28 30.72 16.49
N TYR A 247 -17.64 31.15 17.57
CA TYR A 247 -16.80 30.30 18.41
C TYR A 247 -17.62 29.44 19.39
N ASP A 248 -18.83 29.88 19.76
CA ASP A 248 -19.74 29.12 20.63
C ASP A 248 -20.69 28.22 19.82
N THR A 249 -20.64 28.29 18.49
CA THR A 249 -21.59 27.58 17.61
C THR A 249 -20.89 26.67 16.59
N ALA A 250 -20.25 27.23 15.56
CA ALA A 250 -19.71 26.43 14.46
C ALA A 250 -18.25 25.97 14.67
N LEU A 251 -17.49 26.68 15.52
CA LEU A 251 -16.06 26.40 15.78
C LEU A 251 -15.77 25.99 17.24
N ILE A 252 -16.71 25.28 17.87
CA ILE A 252 -16.64 24.85 19.28
C ILE A 252 -15.40 24.00 19.59
N SER A 253 -14.89 23.26 18.59
CA SER A 253 -13.72 22.38 18.76
C SER A 253 -12.38 23.12 18.94
N GLY A 254 -12.36 24.45 18.81
CA GLY A 254 -11.14 25.26 18.83
C GLY A 254 -10.38 25.30 17.49
N TYR A 255 -10.71 24.41 16.55
CA TYR A 255 -10.19 24.46 15.17
C TYR A 255 -10.97 25.48 14.33
N SER A 256 -10.32 26.09 13.34
CA SER A 256 -11.01 27.02 12.41
C SER A 256 -11.74 26.31 11.27
N THR A 257 -12.34 25.16 11.55
CA THR A 257 -13.14 24.35 10.64
C THR A 257 -14.28 23.66 11.37
N ILE A 258 -15.41 23.43 10.69
CA ILE A 258 -16.58 22.74 11.27
C ILE A 258 -16.23 21.31 11.73
N HIS A 259 -15.49 20.57 10.89
CA HIS A 259 -15.06 19.21 11.20
C HIS A 259 -13.84 18.80 10.33
N PRO A 260 -13.13 17.71 10.65
CA PRO A 260 -12.01 17.23 9.84
C PRO A 260 -12.42 16.94 8.39
N ASN A 261 -11.56 17.24 7.42
CA ASN A 261 -11.85 17.14 5.97
C ASN A 261 -13.01 18.01 5.45
N CYS A 262 -13.49 18.99 6.23
CA CYS A 262 -14.49 19.93 5.76
C CYS A 262 -13.98 20.75 4.56
N ARG A 263 -14.84 20.98 3.56
CA ARG A 263 -14.51 21.76 2.36
C ARG A 263 -14.87 23.23 2.51
N HIS A 264 -15.66 23.58 3.51
CA HIS A 264 -16.17 24.93 3.73
C HIS A 264 -15.04 25.90 4.02
N ARG A 265 -15.25 27.13 3.55
CA ARG A 265 -14.43 28.30 3.88
C ARG A 265 -15.30 29.36 4.51
N LEU A 266 -14.69 30.19 5.32
CA LEU A 266 -15.29 31.44 5.75
C LEU A 266 -15.07 32.49 4.66
N SER A 267 -16.06 33.34 4.47
CA SER A 267 -16.01 34.55 3.66
C SER A 267 -16.39 35.70 4.57
N VAL A 268 -15.58 36.76 4.59
CA VAL A 268 -15.92 37.96 5.37
C VAL A 268 -17.14 38.61 4.73
N LEU A 269 -18.07 39.06 5.58
CA LEU A 269 -19.30 39.70 5.15
C LEU A 269 -19.26 41.18 5.57
N PRO A 270 -18.95 42.09 4.63
CA PRO A 270 -18.98 43.52 4.90
C PRO A 270 -20.41 44.00 5.11
N ALA A 271 -20.82 44.24 6.35
CA ALA A 271 -22.19 44.64 6.66
C ALA A 271 -22.64 45.90 5.90
N GLY A 272 -21.73 46.86 5.69
CA GLY A 272 -22.00 48.09 4.94
C GLY A 272 -22.30 47.90 3.45
N ALA A 273 -21.96 46.73 2.88
CA ALA A 273 -22.26 46.40 1.50
C ALA A 273 -23.69 45.86 1.30
N TYR A 274 -24.47 45.68 2.37
CA TYR A 274 -25.81 45.10 2.34
C TYR A 274 -26.86 46.07 2.86
N THR A 275 -28.05 45.99 2.28
CA THR A 275 -29.23 46.74 2.76
C THR A 275 -29.71 46.21 4.11
N ALA A 276 -30.46 47.03 4.85
CA ALA A 276 -31.05 46.62 6.12
C ALA A 276 -31.99 45.39 5.98
N VAL A 277 -32.68 45.27 4.83
CA VAL A 277 -33.57 44.13 4.53
C VAL A 277 -32.77 42.85 4.27
N GLU A 278 -31.64 42.95 3.56
CA GLU A 278 -30.74 41.79 3.38
C GLU A 278 -30.12 41.34 4.71
N MET A 279 -29.73 42.29 5.55
CA MET A 279 -29.20 42.02 6.89
C MET A 279 -30.24 41.37 7.81
N GLU A 280 -31.51 41.80 7.77
CA GLU A 280 -32.62 41.13 8.44
C GLU A 280 -32.76 39.67 7.99
N GLU A 281 -32.71 39.43 6.69
CA GLU A 281 -32.82 38.09 6.13
C GLU A 281 -31.65 37.20 6.55
N PHE A 282 -30.42 37.75 6.59
CA PHE A 282 -29.26 37.04 7.11
C PHE A 282 -29.42 36.70 8.59
N SER A 283 -29.87 37.64 9.42
CA SER A 283 -30.12 37.40 10.84
C SER A 283 -31.17 36.31 11.04
N ARG A 284 -32.31 36.43 10.37
CA ARG A 284 -33.43 35.46 10.44
C ARG A 284 -33.01 34.06 10.01
N LYS A 285 -32.25 33.92 8.91
CA LYS A 285 -31.75 32.63 8.43
C LYS A 285 -30.69 32.04 9.35
N SER A 286 -29.79 32.88 9.88
CA SER A 286 -28.66 32.41 10.68
C SER A 286 -29.06 31.97 12.08
N MET A 287 -30.15 32.52 12.62
CA MET A 287 -30.72 32.19 13.93
C MET A 287 -31.72 31.02 13.91
N GLN A 288 -31.95 30.37 12.76
CA GLN A 288 -32.74 29.13 12.73
C GLN A 288 -32.09 28.03 13.59
N PRO A 289 -32.84 27.02 14.07
CA PRO A 289 -32.26 25.88 14.79
C PRO A 289 -31.10 25.22 14.01
N PHE A 290 -30.06 24.80 14.72
CA PHE A 290 -28.90 24.11 14.15
C PHE A 290 -29.19 22.61 13.97
N GLU A 291 -30.12 22.31 13.08
CA GLU A 291 -30.59 20.95 12.78
C GLU A 291 -30.42 20.61 11.29
N ASP A 292 -30.32 19.31 10.97
CA ASP A 292 -30.14 18.86 9.58
C ASP A 292 -31.43 18.96 8.76
N MET A 293 -31.66 20.14 8.20
CA MET A 293 -32.83 20.46 7.36
C MET A 293 -32.67 20.04 5.89
N ARG A 294 -31.67 19.20 5.55
CA ARG A 294 -31.51 18.71 4.17
C ARG A 294 -32.75 17.94 3.71
N SER A 295 -33.16 18.21 2.48
CA SER A 295 -34.20 17.44 1.80
C SER A 295 -33.77 15.99 1.55
N ASP A 296 -34.72 15.08 1.37
CA ASP A 296 -34.44 13.69 1.00
C ASP A 296 -33.64 13.58 -0.30
N LYS A 297 -33.85 14.52 -1.24
CA LYS A 297 -33.09 14.60 -2.48
C LYS A 297 -31.61 14.87 -2.21
N GLU A 298 -31.30 15.80 -1.32
CA GLU A 298 -29.92 16.13 -0.93
C GLU A 298 -29.26 15.00 -0.14
N ARG A 299 -29.99 14.37 0.78
CA ARG A 299 -29.52 13.19 1.53
C ARG A 299 -29.16 12.06 0.58
N LYS A 300 -30.01 11.75 -0.41
CA LYS A 300 -29.75 10.75 -1.46
C LYS A 300 -28.55 11.13 -2.34
N ALA A 301 -28.42 12.40 -2.72
CA ALA A 301 -27.28 12.87 -3.50
C ALA A 301 -25.95 12.73 -2.74
N TYR A 302 -25.93 13.08 -1.45
CA TYR A 302 -24.77 12.88 -0.59
C TYR A 302 -24.42 11.40 -0.42
N ALA A 303 -25.41 10.55 -0.14
CA ALA A 303 -25.22 9.10 -0.03
C ALA A 303 -24.62 8.51 -1.31
N LYS A 304 -25.10 8.93 -2.49
CA LYS A 304 -24.54 8.53 -3.78
C LYS A 304 -23.09 8.98 -3.96
N GLU A 305 -22.74 10.20 -3.56
CA GLU A 305 -21.34 10.68 -3.59
C GLU A 305 -20.43 9.82 -2.68
N GLN A 306 -20.89 9.50 -1.47
CA GLN A 306 -20.16 8.63 -0.54
C GLN A 306 -20.01 7.21 -1.08
N GLU A 307 -21.05 6.67 -1.70
CA GLU A 307 -21.01 5.35 -2.33
C GLU A 307 -19.97 5.29 -3.47
N VAL A 308 -19.94 6.31 -4.33
CA VAL A 308 -18.94 6.43 -5.40
C VAL A 308 -17.53 6.50 -4.81
N LYS A 309 -17.31 7.27 -3.75
CA LYS A 309 -16.02 7.35 -3.04
C LYS A 309 -15.63 6.01 -2.43
N ARG A 310 -16.57 5.29 -1.81
CA ARG A 310 -16.35 3.94 -1.25
C ARG A 310 -15.95 2.96 -2.34
N LYS A 311 -16.72 2.85 -3.42
CA LYS A 311 -16.41 2.00 -4.59
C LYS A 311 -15.06 2.33 -5.22
N ARG A 312 -14.70 3.61 -5.30
CA ARG A 312 -13.40 4.06 -5.80
C ARG A 312 -12.27 3.67 -4.85
N ASN A 313 -12.47 3.80 -3.54
CA ASN A 313 -11.48 3.39 -2.54
C ASN A 313 -11.28 1.87 -2.51
N GLU A 314 -12.35 1.08 -2.60
CA GLU A 314 -12.28 -0.38 -2.75
C GLU A 314 -11.53 -0.78 -4.02
N SER A 315 -11.85 -0.13 -5.15
CA SER A 315 -11.15 -0.37 -6.42
C SER A 315 -9.68 0.00 -6.31
N ARG A 316 -9.32 1.05 -5.56
CA ARG A 316 -7.93 1.42 -5.31
C ARG A 316 -7.22 0.37 -4.45
N LYS A 317 -7.84 -0.10 -3.35
CA LYS A 317 -7.30 -1.20 -2.54
C LYS A 317 -7.06 -2.45 -3.39
N GLN A 318 -8.01 -2.82 -4.25
CA GLN A 318 -7.89 -3.95 -5.16
C GLN A 318 -6.76 -3.75 -6.17
N TYR A 319 -6.67 -2.56 -6.78
CA TYR A 319 -5.61 -2.22 -7.72
C TYR A 319 -4.22 -2.31 -7.10
N GLU A 320 -4.00 -1.73 -5.92
CA GLU A 320 -2.71 -1.78 -5.24
C GLU A 320 -2.33 -3.22 -4.89
N LYS A 321 -3.28 -4.05 -4.41
CA LYS A 321 -3.05 -5.48 -4.17
C LYS A 321 -2.63 -6.23 -5.44
N ILE A 322 -3.38 -6.06 -6.54
CA ILE A 322 -3.09 -6.72 -7.81
C ILE A 322 -1.75 -6.23 -8.37
N LYS A 323 -1.46 -4.93 -8.27
CA LYS A 323 -0.20 -4.36 -8.77
C LYS A 323 1.02 -4.85 -7.99
N THR A 324 0.89 -5.12 -6.70
CA THR A 324 1.96 -5.73 -5.89
C THR A 324 2.24 -7.17 -6.34
N VAL A 325 1.20 -7.96 -6.62
CA VAL A 325 1.34 -9.37 -7.01
C VAL A 325 1.71 -9.54 -8.49
N LEU A 326 1.15 -8.71 -9.36
CA LEU A 326 1.30 -8.75 -10.82
C LEU A 326 1.77 -7.39 -11.36
N PRO A 327 2.98 -6.92 -11.03
CA PRO A 327 3.44 -5.57 -11.36
C PRO A 327 3.55 -5.30 -12.87
N ASN A 328 3.76 -6.34 -13.68
CA ASN A 328 3.90 -6.23 -15.13
C ASN A 328 2.57 -6.30 -15.88
N ASP A 329 1.59 -7.03 -15.33
CA ASP A 329 0.29 -7.27 -15.99
C ASP A 329 -0.78 -6.27 -15.54
N ALA A 330 -0.65 -5.76 -14.31
CA ALA A 330 -1.51 -4.71 -13.78
C ALA A 330 -1.41 -3.43 -14.63
N PRO A 331 -2.52 -2.68 -14.79
CA PRO A 331 -2.51 -1.41 -15.50
C PRO A 331 -1.48 -0.44 -14.93
N LYS A 332 -0.82 0.33 -15.80
CA LYS A 332 0.17 1.33 -15.36
C LYS A 332 -0.42 2.37 -14.40
N THR A 333 -1.69 2.73 -14.61
CA THR A 333 -2.40 3.76 -13.83
C THR A 333 -3.69 3.22 -13.21
N PHE A 334 -4.04 3.80 -12.05
CA PHE A 334 -5.31 3.50 -11.39
C PHE A 334 -6.52 3.85 -12.27
N ALA A 335 -6.45 4.93 -13.06
CA ALA A 335 -7.51 5.31 -13.98
C ALA A 335 -7.76 4.23 -15.05
N ALA A 336 -6.69 3.65 -15.61
CA ALA A 336 -6.82 2.55 -16.56
C ALA A 336 -7.42 1.29 -15.91
N PHE A 337 -7.07 1.00 -14.65
CA PHE A 337 -7.68 -0.09 -13.89
C PHE A 337 -9.18 0.13 -13.66
N VAL A 338 -9.60 1.33 -13.26
CA VAL A 338 -11.02 1.64 -13.07
C VAL A 338 -11.78 1.50 -14.39
N LYS A 339 -11.22 1.97 -15.52
CA LYS A 339 -11.82 1.85 -16.85
C LYS A 339 -12.01 0.38 -17.27
N MET A 340 -11.02 -0.49 -17.07
CA MET A 340 -11.18 -1.91 -17.39
C MET A 340 -12.23 -2.60 -16.51
N LYS A 341 -12.26 -2.23 -15.22
CA LYS A 341 -13.19 -2.80 -14.24
C LYS A 341 -14.63 -2.40 -14.56
N SER A 342 -14.87 -1.12 -14.87
CA SER A 342 -16.20 -0.65 -15.26
C SER A 342 -16.68 -1.26 -16.57
N ALA A 343 -15.78 -1.44 -17.54
CA ALA A 343 -16.08 -2.06 -18.83
C ALA A 343 -16.27 -3.59 -18.75
N LYS A 344 -15.95 -4.22 -17.62
CA LYS A 344 -15.88 -5.69 -17.46
C LYS A 344 -15.08 -6.34 -18.61
N SER A 345 -14.01 -5.69 -19.05
CA SER A 345 -13.27 -6.11 -20.23
C SER A 345 -12.66 -7.50 -20.06
N GLU A 346 -12.42 -8.22 -21.14
CA GLU A 346 -11.84 -9.57 -21.08
C GLU A 346 -10.49 -9.57 -20.36
N ARG A 347 -9.65 -8.57 -20.67
CA ARG A 347 -8.39 -8.32 -19.95
C ARG A 347 -8.55 -8.13 -18.44
N TYR A 348 -9.65 -7.55 -17.97
CA TYR A 348 -9.91 -7.44 -16.52
C TYR A 348 -10.23 -8.81 -15.91
N LYS A 349 -11.01 -9.66 -16.62
CA LYS A 349 -11.33 -11.01 -16.17
C LYS A 349 -10.07 -11.89 -16.13
N GLU A 350 -9.23 -11.80 -17.16
CA GLU A 350 -7.92 -12.47 -17.22
C GLU A 350 -7.02 -12.03 -16.06
N LEU A 351 -6.87 -10.72 -15.83
CA LEU A 351 -6.09 -10.18 -14.72
C LEU A 351 -6.56 -10.70 -13.35
N LEU A 352 -7.88 -10.81 -13.14
CA LEU A 352 -8.43 -11.39 -11.91
C LEU A 352 -8.18 -12.90 -11.81
N LYS A 353 -8.25 -13.62 -12.93
CA LYS A 353 -7.94 -15.05 -12.99
C LYS A 353 -6.48 -15.30 -12.65
N ASP A 354 -5.57 -14.53 -13.25
CA ASP A 354 -4.13 -14.60 -12.97
C ASP A 354 -3.83 -14.26 -11.51
N TYR A 355 -4.45 -13.19 -10.99
CA TYR A 355 -4.32 -12.83 -9.58
C TYR A 355 -4.78 -13.97 -8.66
N ARG A 356 -5.94 -14.59 -8.93
CA ARG A 356 -6.44 -15.74 -8.16
C ARG A 356 -5.52 -16.95 -8.25
N ILE A 357 -4.98 -17.26 -9.42
CA ILE A 357 -4.06 -18.38 -9.63
C ILE A 357 -2.76 -18.15 -8.85
N VAL A 358 -2.21 -16.94 -8.88
CA VAL A 358 -0.99 -16.61 -8.12
C VAL A 358 -1.28 -16.68 -6.62
N MET A 359 -2.37 -16.08 -6.14
CA MET A 359 -2.73 -16.15 -4.72
C MET A 359 -3.04 -17.58 -4.26
N LYS A 360 -3.65 -18.41 -5.11
CA LYS A 360 -3.89 -19.82 -4.84
C LYS A 360 -2.57 -20.58 -4.78
N THR A 361 -1.69 -20.42 -5.76
CA THR A 361 -0.35 -21.02 -5.74
C THR A 361 0.45 -20.58 -4.50
N VAL A 362 0.36 -19.30 -4.11
CA VAL A 362 0.98 -18.79 -2.88
C VAL A 362 0.35 -19.48 -1.66
N ASN A 363 -0.97 -19.51 -1.51
CA ASN A 363 -1.60 -20.16 -0.35
C ASN A 363 -1.37 -21.68 -0.31
N ASP A 364 -1.40 -22.35 -1.47
CA ASP A 364 -1.15 -23.79 -1.61
C ASP A 364 0.33 -24.11 -1.31
N SER A 365 1.27 -23.24 -1.70
CA SER A 365 2.68 -23.35 -1.31
C SER A 365 2.95 -23.06 0.18
N PHE A 366 1.93 -22.67 0.93
CA PHE A 366 2.01 -22.37 2.37
C PHE A 366 1.19 -23.35 3.23
N ASN A 367 0.46 -24.31 2.63
CA ASN A 367 -0.40 -25.27 3.33
C ASN A 367 -0.14 -26.74 2.99
N GLU A 368 1.08 -27.07 2.57
CA GLU A 368 1.58 -28.43 2.62
C GLU A 368 2.92 -28.40 3.33
N THR A 369 2.97 -28.84 4.59
CA THR A 369 4.18 -29.53 5.06
C THR A 369 4.32 -30.78 4.18
N PRO A 370 5.35 -30.88 3.33
CA PRO A 370 5.65 -32.15 2.69
C PRO A 370 6.18 -33.07 3.79
N LYS A 371 5.38 -34.08 4.16
CA LYS A 371 5.95 -35.41 4.40
C LYS A 371 6.62 -35.76 3.05
N ILE A 372 7.93 -35.92 2.85
CA ILE A 372 9.11 -36.06 3.71
C ILE A 372 10.24 -35.31 2.98
N PHE A 373 10.66 -34.15 3.50
CA PHE A 373 11.90 -33.47 3.10
C PHE A 373 12.95 -33.75 4.17
N ASN A 374 13.81 -34.75 3.97
CA ASN A 374 14.95 -34.97 4.85
C ASN A 374 16.12 -34.11 4.35
N SER A 375 16.21 -32.89 4.89
CA SER A 375 17.22 -31.91 4.47
C SER A 375 18.65 -32.43 4.66
N GLU A 376 18.88 -33.37 5.57
CA GLU A 376 20.23 -33.84 5.89
C GLU A 376 20.72 -34.87 4.86
N THR A 377 19.88 -35.82 4.46
CA THR A 377 20.21 -36.78 3.38
C THR A 377 20.34 -36.09 2.03
N GLU A 378 19.44 -35.16 1.69
CA GLU A 378 19.54 -34.43 0.42
C GLU A 378 20.72 -33.43 0.41
N LYS A 379 21.08 -32.83 1.55
CA LYS A 379 22.34 -32.05 1.67
C LYS A 379 23.58 -32.94 1.52
N ASN A 380 23.54 -34.18 1.97
CA ASN A 380 24.63 -35.13 1.81
C ASN A 380 24.85 -35.52 0.33
N LEU A 381 23.84 -35.42 -0.54
CA LEU A 381 24.03 -35.58 -2.00
C LEU A 381 24.87 -34.47 -2.64
N ILE A 382 24.98 -33.30 -1.99
CA ILE A 382 25.74 -32.14 -2.47
C ILE A 382 27.18 -32.17 -1.92
N LYS A 383 27.47 -33.03 -0.94
CA LYS A 383 28.75 -33.06 -0.22
C LYS A 383 29.81 -33.75 -1.09
N ASN A 384 30.25 -33.02 -2.11
CA ASN A 384 31.34 -33.30 -3.06
C ASN A 384 31.16 -34.56 -3.91
N ASN A 385 30.53 -34.42 -5.08
CA ASN A 385 30.81 -35.34 -6.18
C ASN A 385 30.62 -34.63 -7.54
N ASP A 386 31.63 -34.73 -8.38
CA ASP A 386 31.66 -34.27 -9.77
C ASP A 386 30.82 -35.18 -10.71
N ILE A 387 30.05 -36.10 -10.15
CA ILE A 387 29.24 -37.11 -10.84
C ILE A 387 27.82 -37.12 -10.29
N GLU A 388 26.85 -37.55 -11.10
CA GLU A 388 25.46 -37.68 -10.65
C GLU A 388 25.32 -38.83 -9.65
N ARG A 389 24.71 -38.56 -8.50
CA ARG A 389 24.31 -39.50 -7.47
C ARG A 389 22.83 -39.30 -7.18
N GLY A 390 22.08 -40.40 -7.19
CA GLY A 390 20.66 -40.45 -6.93
C GLY A 390 20.30 -41.37 -5.77
N VAL A 391 19.20 -41.04 -5.09
CA VAL A 391 18.56 -41.81 -4.03
C VAL A 391 17.09 -41.91 -4.38
N VAL A 392 16.55 -43.11 -4.33
CA VAL A 392 15.12 -43.39 -4.52
C VAL A 392 14.51 -43.64 -3.15
N TYR A 393 13.39 -42.98 -2.89
CA TYR A 393 12.60 -43.15 -1.68
C TYR A 393 11.25 -43.79 -2.00
N ASN A 394 10.75 -44.59 -1.06
CA ASN A 394 9.35 -44.98 -1.08
C ASN A 394 8.44 -43.89 -0.49
N LYS A 395 7.13 -44.11 -0.56
CA LYS A 395 6.10 -43.19 0.00
C LYS A 395 6.23 -42.92 1.51
N TYR A 396 7.01 -43.74 2.23
CA TYR A 396 7.31 -43.58 3.65
C TYR A 396 8.65 -42.89 3.92
N GLY A 397 9.37 -42.48 2.86
CA GLY A 397 10.64 -41.76 2.95
C GLY A 397 11.85 -42.65 3.26
N GLU A 398 11.68 -43.96 3.16
CA GLU A 398 12.77 -44.93 3.32
C GLU A 398 13.55 -45.03 2.01
N ILE A 399 14.87 -45.10 2.11
CA ILE A 399 15.75 -45.29 0.95
C ILE A 399 15.57 -46.73 0.44
N VAL A 400 15.11 -46.85 -0.80
CA VAL A 400 14.93 -48.14 -1.47
C VAL A 400 16.03 -48.45 -2.48
N LEU A 401 16.72 -47.42 -3.00
CA LEU A 401 17.83 -47.58 -3.93
C LEU A 401 18.76 -46.37 -3.85
N GLU A 402 20.07 -46.59 -3.87
CA GLU A 402 21.07 -45.56 -4.11
C GLU A 402 21.85 -45.88 -5.38
N LYS A 403 22.09 -44.87 -6.22
CA LYS A 403 22.75 -45.04 -7.51
C LYS A 403 23.80 -43.96 -7.72
N THR A 404 25.00 -44.36 -8.10
CA THR A 404 26.05 -43.46 -8.58
C THR A 404 26.18 -43.59 -10.10
N GLY A 405 26.00 -42.50 -10.82
CA GLY A 405 25.99 -42.37 -12.28
C GLY A 405 27.32 -41.92 -12.87
N GLU A 406 27.25 -41.47 -14.13
CA GLU A 406 28.32 -40.78 -14.85
C GLU A 406 28.25 -39.26 -14.57
N GLU A 407 29.06 -38.44 -15.22
CA GLU A 407 29.15 -36.98 -14.99
C GLU A 407 27.79 -36.26 -15.05
N HIS A 408 26.88 -36.70 -15.94
CA HIS A 408 25.56 -36.08 -16.17
C HIS A 408 24.42 -37.08 -16.42
N ARG A 409 24.52 -38.33 -15.91
CA ARG A 409 23.44 -39.31 -16.11
C ARG A 409 23.37 -40.42 -15.07
N LEU A 410 22.18 -40.62 -14.52
CA LEU A 410 21.74 -41.87 -13.87
C LEU A 410 21.14 -42.85 -14.90
N SER A 411 21.60 -44.10 -14.87
CA SER A 411 21.06 -45.21 -15.69
C SER A 411 20.51 -46.28 -14.77
N PHE A 412 19.36 -46.84 -15.13
CA PHE A 412 18.65 -47.88 -14.37
C PHE A 412 18.45 -49.12 -15.24
N THR A 413 18.64 -50.32 -14.68
CA THR A 413 18.34 -51.60 -15.35
C THR A 413 16.83 -51.77 -15.56
N LYS A 414 16.40 -52.74 -16.37
CA LYS A 414 14.96 -53.01 -16.58
C LYS A 414 14.27 -53.40 -15.27
N GLU A 415 14.96 -54.17 -14.43
CA GLU A 415 14.47 -54.61 -13.13
C GLU A 415 14.31 -53.40 -12.18
N GLU A 416 15.32 -52.52 -12.10
CA GLU A 416 15.26 -51.31 -11.28
C GLU A 416 14.15 -50.37 -11.73
N GLN A 417 13.94 -50.20 -13.05
CA GLN A 417 12.86 -49.36 -13.58
C GLN A 417 11.48 -49.81 -13.13
N THR A 418 11.24 -51.12 -12.98
CA THR A 418 9.96 -51.62 -12.45
C THR A 418 9.73 -51.25 -10.99
N MET A 419 10.81 -51.09 -10.20
CA MET A 419 10.74 -50.72 -8.78
C MET A 419 10.49 -49.23 -8.56
N LEU A 420 10.73 -48.38 -9.58
CA LEU A 420 10.56 -46.92 -9.49
C LEU A 420 9.09 -46.46 -9.53
N ASN A 421 8.15 -47.36 -9.83
CA ASN A 421 6.74 -47.03 -9.93
C ASN A 421 6.19 -46.49 -8.59
N GLY A 422 5.70 -45.24 -8.61
CA GLY A 422 5.17 -44.56 -7.44
C GLY A 422 6.24 -44.14 -6.41
N MET A 423 7.52 -44.14 -6.80
CA MET A 423 8.63 -43.74 -5.94
C MET A 423 9.05 -42.29 -6.15
N ILE A 424 9.91 -41.79 -5.26
CA ILE A 424 10.49 -40.45 -5.32
C ILE A 424 11.98 -40.58 -5.65
N LEU A 425 12.42 -40.06 -6.80
CA LEU A 425 13.83 -40.07 -7.19
C LEU A 425 14.47 -38.72 -6.90
N SER A 426 15.50 -38.66 -6.03
CA SER A 426 16.27 -37.44 -5.76
C SER A 426 17.72 -37.59 -6.18
N HIS A 427 18.25 -36.65 -6.97
CA HIS A 427 19.63 -36.69 -7.46
C HIS A 427 20.30 -35.32 -7.48
N ASN A 428 21.63 -35.24 -7.39
CA ASN A 428 22.36 -33.97 -7.52
C ASN A 428 22.50 -33.53 -8.98
N HIS A 429 22.51 -32.22 -9.20
CA HIS A 429 22.88 -31.58 -10.47
C HIS A 429 24.21 -30.84 -10.27
N PRO A 430 25.36 -31.41 -10.68
CA PRO A 430 26.68 -30.77 -10.50
C PRO A 430 26.77 -29.37 -11.11
N SER A 431 26.10 -29.15 -12.24
CA SER A 431 25.98 -27.87 -12.95
C SER A 431 25.10 -26.83 -12.22
N ASN A 432 24.40 -27.20 -11.15
CA ASN A 432 23.39 -26.39 -10.47
C ASN A 432 22.23 -25.93 -11.36
N SER A 433 21.94 -26.67 -12.43
CA SER A 433 20.82 -26.42 -13.33
C SER A 433 19.49 -26.91 -12.74
N PRO A 434 18.35 -26.40 -13.24
CA PRO A 434 17.05 -27.05 -13.05
C PRO A 434 16.98 -28.43 -13.73
N PRO A 435 15.94 -29.24 -13.45
CA PRO A 435 15.67 -30.50 -14.14
C PRO A 435 15.63 -30.33 -15.66
N SER A 436 16.26 -31.25 -16.37
CA SER A 436 16.29 -31.33 -17.83
C SER A 436 14.98 -31.91 -18.39
N PRO A 437 14.75 -31.81 -19.71
CA PRO A 437 13.69 -32.58 -20.38
C PRO A 437 13.82 -34.09 -20.13
N ALA A 438 15.04 -34.62 -19.99
CA ALA A 438 15.26 -36.04 -19.68
C ALA A 438 14.68 -36.42 -18.31
N ASP A 439 14.77 -35.55 -17.31
CA ASP A 439 14.19 -35.78 -15.98
C ASP A 439 12.67 -35.86 -16.03
N ILE A 440 12.03 -35.00 -16.84
CA ILE A 440 10.57 -35.01 -17.04
C ILE A 440 10.15 -36.25 -17.84
N TYR A 441 10.95 -36.65 -18.82
CA TYR A 441 10.71 -37.88 -19.57
C TYR A 441 10.79 -39.11 -18.65
N ASN A 442 11.80 -39.19 -17.81
CA ASN A 442 11.99 -40.26 -16.84
C ASN A 442 10.90 -40.29 -15.77
N LEU A 443 10.43 -39.12 -15.29
CA LEU A 443 9.29 -39.01 -14.38
C LEU A 443 8.07 -39.79 -14.91
N ARG A 444 7.76 -39.66 -16.21
CA ARG A 444 6.66 -40.39 -16.86
C ARG A 444 7.03 -41.84 -17.16
N LEU A 445 8.20 -42.07 -17.77
CA LEU A 445 8.61 -43.40 -18.24
C LEU A 445 8.66 -44.41 -17.08
N PHE A 446 9.15 -43.98 -15.93
CA PHE A 446 9.28 -44.83 -14.74
C PHE A 446 8.07 -44.74 -13.80
N ASN A 447 7.04 -43.98 -14.19
CA ASN A 447 5.85 -43.70 -13.38
C ASN A 447 6.18 -43.24 -11.95
N LEU A 448 7.17 -42.36 -11.82
CA LEU A 448 7.60 -41.81 -10.53
C LEU A 448 6.52 -40.88 -9.97
N GLU A 449 6.37 -40.83 -8.65
CA GLU A 449 5.52 -39.84 -8.00
C GLU A 449 6.17 -38.45 -8.11
N GLU A 450 7.48 -38.40 -7.91
CA GLU A 450 8.26 -37.16 -7.88
C GLU A 450 9.71 -37.38 -8.31
N VAL A 451 10.26 -36.44 -9.09
CA VAL A 451 11.69 -36.32 -9.35
C VAL A 451 12.23 -35.05 -8.70
N ARG A 452 13.32 -35.16 -7.95
CA ARG A 452 14.00 -34.09 -7.23
C ARG A 452 15.41 -33.90 -7.78
N ALA A 453 15.72 -32.68 -8.24
CA ALA A 453 17.08 -32.28 -8.63
C ALA A 453 17.66 -31.36 -7.56
N VAL A 454 18.72 -31.82 -6.90
CA VAL A 454 19.38 -31.20 -5.77
C VAL A 454 20.52 -30.32 -6.28
N THR A 455 20.47 -29.02 -5.97
CA THR A 455 21.45 -28.00 -6.40
C THR A 455 21.98 -27.23 -5.19
N LYS A 456 23.01 -26.40 -5.34
CA LYS A 456 23.45 -25.45 -4.30
C LYS A 456 22.40 -24.41 -3.89
N TYR A 457 21.33 -24.25 -4.68
CA TYR A 457 20.25 -23.28 -4.43
C TYR A 457 19.04 -23.89 -3.72
N GLY A 458 18.91 -25.21 -3.75
CA GLY A 458 17.76 -25.95 -3.25
C GLY A 458 17.46 -27.18 -4.08
N VAL A 459 16.28 -27.73 -3.86
CA VAL A 459 15.79 -28.93 -4.50
C VAL A 459 14.64 -28.57 -5.45
N TYR A 460 14.85 -28.78 -6.74
CA TYR A 460 13.79 -28.70 -7.72
C TYR A 460 12.95 -29.98 -7.66
N SER A 461 11.73 -29.87 -7.17
CA SER A 461 10.73 -30.95 -7.11
C SER A 461 9.85 -30.89 -8.34
N VAL A 462 9.76 -31.99 -9.08
CA VAL A 462 8.86 -32.19 -10.23
C VAL A 462 7.92 -33.33 -9.91
N LYS A 463 6.66 -33.01 -9.61
CA LYS A 463 5.60 -34.00 -9.33
C LYS A 463 4.88 -34.41 -10.60
N GLN A 464 4.66 -35.71 -10.75
CA GLN A 464 3.84 -36.26 -11.83
C GLN A 464 2.37 -35.81 -11.62
N PRO A 465 1.64 -35.40 -12.67
CA PRO A 465 0.22 -35.09 -12.55
C PRO A 465 -0.63 -36.37 -12.51
N GLU A 466 -1.81 -36.31 -11.90
CA GLU A 466 -2.80 -37.41 -11.97
C GLU A 466 -3.14 -37.78 -13.42
N ASN A 467 -3.24 -36.77 -14.29
CA ASN A 467 -3.49 -36.93 -15.71
C ASN A 467 -2.60 -35.98 -16.52
N TRP A 468 -1.81 -36.53 -17.44
CA TRP A 468 -1.00 -35.76 -18.38
C TRP A 468 -1.91 -35.04 -19.39
N LYS A 469 -1.72 -33.72 -19.56
CA LYS A 469 -2.59 -32.89 -20.41
C LYS A 469 -2.42 -33.12 -21.91
N LYS A 470 -1.28 -33.69 -22.31
CA LYS A 470 -0.95 -34.01 -23.69
C LYS A 470 -0.16 -35.31 -23.68
N GLU A 471 -0.33 -36.12 -24.72
CA GLU A 471 0.56 -37.23 -24.99
C GLU A 471 2.00 -36.74 -25.01
N PHE A 472 2.85 -37.53 -24.35
CA PHE A 472 4.24 -37.18 -24.18
C PHE A 472 4.99 -37.59 -25.45
N PRO A 473 5.68 -36.66 -26.08
CA PRO A 473 6.45 -36.93 -27.28
C PRO A 473 7.70 -37.76 -26.94
N SER A 474 8.46 -38.21 -27.94
CA SER A 474 9.74 -38.89 -27.69
C SER A 474 10.69 -37.98 -26.89
N ARG A 475 11.72 -38.55 -26.24
CA ARG A 475 12.73 -37.75 -25.52
C ARG A 475 13.33 -36.66 -26.42
N GLU A 476 13.61 -36.98 -27.67
CA GLU A 476 14.18 -36.07 -28.68
C GLU A 476 13.22 -34.93 -29.03
N GLU A 477 11.93 -35.22 -29.16
CA GLU A 477 10.90 -34.22 -29.44
C GLU A 477 10.68 -33.30 -28.23
N LEU A 478 10.74 -33.83 -27.01
CA LEU A 478 10.65 -33.04 -25.78
C LEU A 478 11.84 -32.07 -25.66
N GLU A 479 13.04 -32.55 -25.98
CA GLU A 479 14.28 -31.76 -26.04
C GLU A 479 14.19 -30.66 -27.12
N LYS A 480 13.72 -31.01 -28.32
CA LYS A 480 13.50 -30.05 -29.41
C LYS A 480 12.49 -28.97 -29.02
N GLU A 481 11.42 -29.35 -28.33
CA GLU A 481 10.43 -28.39 -27.84
C GLU A 481 11.00 -27.46 -26.78
N TYR A 482 11.74 -28.00 -25.81
CA TYR A 482 12.44 -27.22 -24.80
C TYR A 482 13.36 -26.18 -25.46
N ASN A 483 14.20 -26.62 -26.40
CA ASN A 483 15.13 -25.76 -27.13
C ASN A 483 14.41 -24.67 -27.95
N ASN A 484 13.25 -24.97 -28.54
CA ASN A 484 12.42 -23.97 -29.20
C ASN A 484 11.92 -22.86 -28.26
N PHE A 485 11.69 -23.16 -26.98
CA PHE A 485 11.37 -22.13 -25.99
C PHE A 485 12.61 -21.31 -25.60
N VAL A 486 13.76 -21.95 -25.45
CA VAL A 486 15.03 -21.30 -25.09
C VAL A 486 15.49 -20.33 -26.17
N ILE A 487 15.50 -20.74 -27.45
CA ILE A 487 15.97 -19.90 -28.58
C ILE A 487 15.27 -18.54 -28.64
N ARG A 488 13.97 -18.49 -28.31
CA ARG A 488 13.18 -17.25 -28.30
C ARG A 488 13.62 -16.25 -27.23
N LEU A 489 14.31 -16.71 -26.19
CA LEU A 489 14.81 -15.87 -25.09
C LEU A 489 16.25 -15.40 -25.28
N ILE A 490 17.06 -16.13 -26.05
CA ILE A 490 18.50 -15.87 -26.21
C ILE A 490 18.80 -14.38 -26.50
N PRO A 491 18.12 -13.69 -27.44
CA PRO A 491 18.43 -12.28 -27.73
C PRO A 491 18.24 -11.34 -26.54
N LYS A 492 17.24 -11.61 -25.69
CA LYS A 492 16.95 -10.79 -24.50
C LYS A 492 17.91 -11.07 -23.35
N VAL A 493 18.28 -12.34 -23.18
CA VAL A 493 19.21 -12.79 -22.14
C VAL A 493 20.62 -12.32 -22.47
N LYS A 494 21.05 -12.47 -23.74
CA LYS A 494 22.35 -11.99 -24.23
C LYS A 494 22.53 -10.49 -23.99
N ARG A 495 21.50 -9.68 -24.29
CA ARG A 495 21.52 -8.24 -24.01
C ARG A 495 21.68 -7.92 -22.51
N GLN A 496 21.12 -8.73 -21.61
CA GLN A 496 21.27 -8.51 -20.17
C GLN A 496 22.65 -8.95 -19.66
N LEU A 497 23.21 -9.99 -20.27
CA LEU A 497 24.57 -10.47 -20.01
C LEU A 497 25.62 -9.43 -20.45
N GLU A 498 25.50 -8.91 -21.68
CA GLU A 498 26.38 -7.86 -22.24
C GLU A 498 26.36 -6.57 -21.41
N ASN A 499 25.21 -6.25 -20.79
CA ASN A 499 25.05 -5.09 -19.92
C ASN A 499 25.46 -5.35 -18.45
N GLY A 500 26.04 -6.51 -18.14
CA GLY A 500 26.49 -6.88 -16.79
C GLY A 500 25.37 -7.01 -15.75
N LYS A 501 24.10 -7.13 -16.17
CA LYS A 501 22.95 -7.19 -15.24
C LYS A 501 22.72 -8.57 -14.64
N ILE A 502 23.19 -9.61 -15.31
CA ILE A 502 23.06 -11.01 -14.91
C ILE A 502 24.39 -11.72 -15.21
N THR A 503 24.72 -12.74 -14.41
CA THR A 503 25.88 -13.61 -14.67
C THR A 503 25.54 -14.68 -15.73
N PRO A 504 26.54 -15.35 -16.35
CA PRO A 504 26.29 -16.49 -17.24
C PRO A 504 25.44 -17.58 -16.57
N GLU A 505 25.70 -17.88 -15.30
CA GLU A 505 24.94 -18.85 -14.51
C GLU A 505 23.47 -18.43 -14.30
N GLN A 506 23.22 -17.13 -14.09
CA GLN A 506 21.87 -16.59 -13.96
C GLN A 506 21.12 -16.56 -15.30
N ALA A 507 21.83 -16.26 -16.38
CA ALA A 507 21.32 -16.30 -17.74
C ALA A 507 20.86 -17.70 -18.12
N ASP A 508 21.68 -18.72 -17.84
CA ASP A 508 21.35 -20.11 -18.08
C ASP A 508 20.15 -20.56 -17.23
N ASN A 509 20.20 -20.36 -15.92
CA ASN A 509 19.07 -20.64 -15.02
C ASN A 509 17.75 -19.97 -15.45
N PHE A 510 17.81 -18.75 -15.99
CA PHE A 510 16.63 -18.03 -16.47
C PHE A 510 16.02 -18.67 -17.72
N CYS A 511 16.86 -19.02 -18.71
CA CYS A 511 16.43 -19.74 -19.90
C CYS A 511 15.76 -21.06 -19.53
N TRP A 512 16.37 -21.83 -18.62
CA TRP A 512 15.88 -23.12 -18.18
C TRP A 512 14.53 -23.02 -17.47
N LYS A 513 14.43 -22.14 -16.45
CA LYS A 513 13.18 -21.93 -15.72
C LYS A 513 12.04 -21.51 -16.63
N PHE A 514 12.30 -20.65 -17.62
CA PHE A 514 11.25 -20.23 -18.53
C PHE A 514 10.73 -21.37 -19.40
N ALA A 515 11.63 -22.16 -19.99
CA ALA A 515 11.26 -23.28 -20.84
C ALA A 515 10.51 -24.36 -20.03
N LEU A 516 10.98 -24.71 -18.83
CA LEU A 516 10.31 -25.67 -17.95
C LEU A 516 8.91 -25.22 -17.51
N ARG A 517 8.71 -23.93 -17.21
CA ARG A 517 7.37 -23.40 -16.89
C ARG A 517 6.41 -23.42 -18.08
N ARG A 518 6.93 -23.41 -19.31
CA ARG A 518 6.11 -23.59 -20.53
C ARG A 518 5.70 -25.06 -20.67
N MET A 519 6.63 -25.97 -20.45
CA MET A 519 6.38 -27.40 -20.44
C MET A 519 5.40 -27.80 -19.32
N GLU A 520 5.54 -27.24 -18.11
CA GLU A 520 4.63 -27.45 -16.97
C GLU A 520 3.17 -27.20 -17.39
N ARG A 521 2.91 -26.07 -18.04
CA ARG A 521 1.55 -25.74 -18.51
C ARG A 521 1.05 -26.67 -19.60
N LYS A 522 1.92 -27.08 -20.53
CA LYS A 522 1.58 -27.89 -21.70
C LYS A 522 1.30 -29.34 -21.32
N TYR A 523 2.15 -29.93 -20.47
CA TYR A 523 2.09 -31.35 -20.13
C TYR A 523 1.38 -31.62 -18.80
N GLY A 524 1.28 -30.63 -17.91
CA GLY A 524 0.44 -30.70 -16.71
C GLY A 524 1.16 -31.06 -15.42
N PHE A 525 2.44 -31.47 -15.47
CA PHE A 525 3.27 -31.72 -14.29
C PHE A 525 3.44 -30.45 -13.44
N LYS A 526 3.98 -30.58 -12.22
CA LYS A 526 4.24 -29.46 -11.32
C LYS A 526 5.70 -29.37 -10.91
N ILE A 527 6.35 -28.25 -11.25
CA ILE A 527 7.73 -27.97 -10.85
C ILE A 527 7.79 -26.86 -9.78
N ASN A 528 8.46 -27.15 -8.68
CA ASN A 528 8.68 -26.27 -7.55
C ASN A 528 10.15 -26.25 -7.17
N LEU A 529 10.67 -25.10 -6.72
CA LEU A 529 12.01 -25.03 -6.12
C LEU A 529 11.85 -24.88 -4.61
N ILE A 530 12.28 -25.89 -3.88
CA ILE A 530 12.39 -25.90 -2.43
C ILE A 530 13.80 -25.38 -2.11
N SER A 531 13.93 -24.08 -1.86
CA SER A 531 15.24 -23.51 -1.53
C SER A 531 15.72 -23.97 -0.16
N TRP A 532 17.02 -24.23 -0.02
CA TRP A 532 17.67 -24.56 1.26
C TRP A 532 17.30 -23.64 2.42
#